data_AF-A0A3D9SYJ3-F1
#
_entry.id   AF-A0A3D9SYJ3-F1
#
_cell.length_a   1.000
_cell.length_b   1.000
_cell.length_c   1.000
_cell.angle_alpha   90.00
_cell.angle_beta   90.00
_cell.angle_gamma   90.00
#
_symmetry.space_group_name_H-M   'P 1'
#
loop_
_entity.id
_entity.type
_entity.pdbx_description
1 polymer ?
#
loop_
_entity_poly.entity_id
_entity_poly.type
_entity_poly.pdbx_seq_one_letter_code
_entity_poly.pdbx_strand_id
1 'polypeptide(L)' 'MKLVKIAGPVCDNDDCPTVYRAGNGMVAVQGDTYTDSDMSIPARESVVLIPEAILLEAARALGQ' A
#
# COMPACT_ATOMS: atom_id res chain seq x y z
N MET A 1 13.99 5.95 7.14
CA MET A 1 13.62 4.52 7.18
C MET A 1 13.74 3.95 5.78
N LYS A 2 14.38 2.78 5.59
CA LYS A 2 14.42 2.10 4.28
C LYS A 2 13.22 1.16 4.17
N LEU A 3 12.42 1.33 3.12
CA LEU A 3 11.31 0.43 2.80
C LEU A 3 11.82 -0.79 2.04
N VAL A 4 11.28 -1.97 2.35
CA VAL A 4 11.57 -3.22 1.63
C VAL A 4 10.31 -3.67 0.92
N LYS A 5 10.37 -3.81 -0.40
CA LYS A 5 9.20 -4.20 -1.20
C LYS A 5 8.74 -5.63 -0.86
N ILE A 6 7.43 -5.79 -0.69
CA ILE A 6 6.77 -7.08 -0.42
C ILE A 6 6.03 -7.56 -1.67
N ALA A 7 5.20 -6.70 -2.29
CA ALA A 7 4.38 -7.05 -3.45
C ALA A 7 4.06 -5.82 -4.31
N GLY A 8 3.65 -6.06 -5.57
CA GLY A 8 3.36 -5.04 -6.58
C GLY A 8 4.44 -4.90 -7.65
N PRO A 9 4.16 -4.23 -8.77
CA PRO A 9 5.14 -3.84 -9.81
C PRO A 9 6.15 -2.81 -9.29
N VAL A 10 7.22 -2.55 -10.04
CA VAL A 10 8.06 -1.37 -9.75
C VAL A 10 7.15 -0.18 -10.00
N CYS A 11 6.96 0.70 -9.02
CA CYS A 11 6.20 1.92 -9.29
C CYS A 11 7.14 2.91 -9.98
N ASP A 12 7.26 2.72 -11.30
CA ASP A 12 7.76 3.67 -12.27
C ASP A 12 6.66 3.94 -13.30
N ASN A 13 6.66 5.13 -13.90
CA ASN A 13 5.72 5.51 -14.98
C ASN A 13 4.23 5.24 -14.69
N ASP A 14 3.77 5.54 -13.47
CA ASP A 14 2.37 5.36 -13.01
C ASP A 14 1.90 3.91 -12.84
N ASP A 15 2.79 2.91 -12.90
CA ASP A 15 2.44 1.49 -12.68
C ASP A 15 2.20 1.13 -11.19
N CYS A 16 1.80 2.09 -10.36
CA CYS A 16 1.41 1.83 -8.97
C CYS A 16 0.11 0.98 -8.89
N PRO A 17 -0.09 0.13 -7.85
CA PRO A 17 0.37 0.30 -6.46
C PRO A 17 1.44 -0.70 -5.95
N THR A 18 2.02 -0.47 -4.76
CA THR A 18 3.06 -1.34 -4.17
C THR A 18 2.95 -1.41 -2.64
N VAL A 19 3.23 -2.60 -2.08
CA VAL A 19 3.27 -2.84 -0.63
C VAL A 19 4.71 -3.01 -0.16
N TYR A 20 5.07 -2.33 0.91
CA TYR A 20 6.41 -2.36 1.51
C TYR A 20 6.36 -2.72 2.98
N ARG A 21 7.40 -3.40 3.46
CA ARG A 21 7.71 -3.52 4.88
C ARG A 21 8.36 -2.22 5.35
N ALA A 22 7.78 -1.65 6.40
CA ALA A 22 8.32 -0.53 7.15
C ALA A 22 8.91 -1.02 8.49
N GLY A 23 9.43 -0.09 9.29
CA GLY A 23 9.93 -0.39 10.64
C GLY A 23 8.79 -0.75 11.59
N ASN A 24 9.16 -1.35 12.73
CA ASN A 24 8.26 -1.64 13.86
C ASN A 24 7.04 -2.51 13.51
N GLY A 25 7.19 -3.46 12.58
CA GLY A 25 6.12 -4.38 12.19
C GLY A 25 5.03 -3.75 11.32
N MET A 26 5.22 -2.51 10.87
CA MET A 26 4.27 -1.80 10.03
C MET A 26 4.50 -2.13 8.54
N VAL A 27 3.43 -1.99 7.75
CA VAL A 27 3.52 -1.95 6.28
C VAL A 27 3.25 -0.53 5.80
N ALA A 28 3.97 -0.12 4.76
CA ALA A 28 3.68 1.10 4.01
C ALA A 28 3.04 0.70 2.67
N VAL A 29 1.96 1.38 2.31
CA VAL A 29 1.17 1.10 1.11
C VAL A 29 1.21 2.33 0.22
N GLN A 30 1.59 2.12 -1.03
CA GLN A 30 1.56 3.13 -2.08
C GLN A 30 0.40 2.83 -3.01
N GLY A 31 -0.43 3.82 -3.29
CA GLY A 31 -1.60 3.73 -4.17
C GLY A 31 -2.25 5.10 -4.30
N ASP A 32 -3.34 5.19 -5.07
CA ASP A 32 -4.03 6.45 -5.31
C ASP A 32 -4.80 6.88 -4.06
N THR A 33 -4.72 8.15 -3.69
CA THR A 33 -5.52 8.65 -2.57
C THR A 33 -6.99 8.62 -2.96
N TYR A 34 -7.81 7.98 -2.13
CA TYR A 34 -9.24 7.93 -2.34
C TYR A 34 -9.87 9.27 -1.96
N THR A 35 -10.39 9.99 -2.95
CA THR A 35 -10.97 11.34 -2.77
C THR A 35 -12.50 11.37 -2.89
N ASP A 36 -13.12 10.33 -3.47
CA ASP A 36 -14.55 10.29 -3.78
C ASP A 36 -15.36 9.59 -2.69
N SER A 37 -15.38 10.15 -1.47
CA SER A 37 -16.22 9.59 -0.40
C SER A 37 -16.80 10.60 0.55
N ASP A 38 -17.98 10.25 1.09
CA ASP A 38 -18.59 10.89 2.26
C ASP A 38 -17.86 10.54 3.58
N MET A 39 -16.67 9.95 3.49
CA MET A 39 -15.89 9.50 4.64
C MET A 39 -15.07 10.66 5.20
N SER A 40 -15.27 10.97 6.49
CA SER A 40 -14.40 11.90 7.21
C SER A 40 -13.10 11.19 7.60
N ILE A 41 -12.01 11.50 6.90
CA ILE A 41 -10.68 10.96 7.18
C ILE A 41 -10.00 11.84 8.26
N PRO A 42 -9.54 11.27 9.39
CA PRO A 42 -8.84 12.02 10.42
C PRO A 42 -7.57 12.71 9.89
N ALA A 43 -7.20 13.81 10.55
CA ALA A 43 -5.96 14.50 10.22
C ALA A 43 -4.76 13.54 10.35
N ARG A 44 -3.91 13.51 9.31
CA ARG A 44 -2.73 12.64 9.17
C ARG A 44 -3.02 11.18 8.82
N GLU A 45 -4.26 10.85 8.47
CA GLU A 45 -4.62 9.58 7.84
C GLU A 45 -4.89 9.78 6.35
N SER A 46 -4.81 8.71 5.58
CA SER A 46 -5.15 8.71 4.16
C SER A 46 -5.64 7.33 3.78
N VAL A 47 -6.68 7.27 2.96
CA VAL A 47 -7.14 6.03 2.36
C VAL A 47 -6.56 5.94 0.96
N VAL A 48 -5.97 4.79 0.64
CA VAL A 48 -5.37 4.53 -0.67
C VAL A 48 -6.10 3.40 -1.38
N LEU A 49 -6.34 3.58 -2.67
CA LEU A 49 -6.85 2.54 -3.56
C LEU A 49 -5.68 1.71 -4.05
N ILE A 50 -5.81 0.39 -3.86
CA ILE A 50 -4.89 -0.61 -4.38
C ILE A 50 -5.68 -1.82 -4.88
N PRO A 51 -5.32 -2.43 -6.01
CA PRO A 51 -5.84 -3.74 -6.39
C PRO A 51 -5.73 -4.79 -5.28
N GLU A 52 -6.84 -5.48 -5.01
CA GLU A 52 -6.92 -6.55 -4.00
C GLU A 52 -5.85 -7.63 -4.20
N ALA A 53 -5.58 -7.99 -5.46
CA ALA A 53 -4.57 -8.99 -5.81
C ALA A 53 -3.19 -8.69 -5.22
N ILE A 54 -2.81 -7.41 -5.10
CA ILE A 54 -1.51 -7.00 -4.57
C ILE A 54 -1.44 -7.22 -3.05
N LEU A 55 -2.56 -7.08 -2.33
CA LEU A 55 -2.62 -7.44 -0.91
C LEU A 55 -2.56 -8.95 -0.70
N LEU A 56 -3.25 -9.73 -1.53
CA LEU A 56 -3.22 -11.19 -1.46
C LEU A 56 -1.80 -11.73 -1.74
N GLU A 57 -1.13 -11.16 -2.74
CA GLU A 57 0.28 -11.47 -3.01
C GLU A 57 1.18 -11.10 -1.84
N ALA A 58 0.94 -9.95 -1.19
CA ALA A 58 1.70 -9.55 -0.02
C ALA A 58 1.49 -10.52 1.16
N ALA A 59 0.26 -10.92 1.46
CA ALA A 59 -0.05 -11.90 2.49
C ALA A 59 0.70 -13.22 2.24
N ARG A 60 0.61 -13.75 1.01
CA ARG A 60 1.35 -14.95 0.59
C ARG A 60 2.86 -14.79 0.76
N ALA A 61 3.43 -13.64 0.38
CA ALA A 61 4.86 -13.37 0.50
C ALA A 61 5.34 -13.27 1.96
N LEU A 62 4.43 -12.93 2.88
CA LEU A 62 4.69 -12.86 4.32
C LEU A 62 4.46 -14.20 5.05
N GLY A 63 3.98 -15.24 4.35
CA GLY A 63 3.64 -16.53 4.95
C GLY A 63 2.36 -16.51 5.78
N GLN A 64 1.43 -15.62 5.44
CA GLN A 64 0.07 -15.55 5.99
C GLN A 64 -0.90 -16.31 5.08
#